data_AF-K1QIP9-F1
#
_entry.id   AF-K1QIP9-F1
#
_cell.length_a   1.000
_cell.length_b   1.000
_cell.length_c   1.000
_cell.angle_alpha   90.00
_cell.angle_beta   90.00
_cell.angle_gamma   90.00
#
_symmetry.space_group_name_H-M   'P 1'
#
loop_
_entity.id
_entity.type
_entity.pdbx_description
1 polymer ?
#
loop_
_entity_poly.entity_id
_entity_poly.type
_entity_poly.pdbx_seq_one_letter_code
_entity_poly.pdbx_strand_id
1 'polypeptide(L)'
;MFRKVSAHSDYADNTDDDGIDPDVFERLLQETPAPTETKYPFRRMLFVMTVHHNPMGSCLPPEKCRRLVSLARKYDVLLFAEDVYNLLTYTEDGVPPPRLLAYDNKEEPDYRGHTISNCTFSKIFSPGMRLGWIETSPRIIQMLRDCIVTGGGHPTCPRHVLCPGCLCTDRGLLHGWNK
;
A
#
# COMPACT_ATOMS: atom_id res chain seq x y z
N MET A 1 18.19 9.75 0.55
CA MET A 1 16.94 10.24 -0.06
C MET A 1 16.65 9.29 -1.19
N PHE A 2 15.48 8.63 -1.25
CA PHE A 2 15.10 7.95 -2.48
C PHE A 2 15.18 8.99 -3.60
N ARG A 3 15.95 8.73 -4.65
CA ARG A 3 15.94 9.60 -5.82
C ARG A 3 14.50 9.57 -6.31
N LYS A 4 13.80 10.71 -6.24
CA LYS A 4 12.46 10.84 -6.79
C LYS A 4 12.60 10.54 -8.28
N VAL A 5 12.28 9.32 -8.70
CA VAL A 5 11.90 9.08 -10.09
C VAL A 5 10.52 9.71 -10.18
N SER A 6 10.51 11.04 -10.30
CA SER A 6 9.30 11.84 -10.46
C SER A 6 8.79 11.62 -11.87
N ALA A 7 8.40 10.40 -12.21
CA ALA A 7 7.72 10.09 -13.46
C ALA A 7 6.24 10.50 -13.36
N HIS A 8 5.98 11.70 -12.81
CA HIS A 8 4.66 12.33 -12.81
C HIS A 8 4.09 12.49 -14.23
N SER A 9 4.93 12.31 -15.27
CA SER A 9 4.57 12.38 -16.68
C SER A 9 4.91 11.11 -17.49
N ASP A 10 5.70 10.16 -16.97
CA ASP A 10 6.13 8.97 -17.74
C ASP A 10 5.44 7.68 -17.24
N TYR A 11 4.74 7.74 -16.09
CA TYR A 11 3.88 6.65 -15.60
C TYR A 11 2.49 6.66 -16.27
N ALA A 12 2.12 7.79 -16.87
CA ALA A 12 0.83 7.99 -17.49
C ALA A 12 0.91 7.66 -18.99
N ASP A 13 -0.13 6.99 -19.48
CA ASP A 13 -0.56 7.08 -20.88
C ASP A 13 0.04 6.08 -21.88
N ASN A 14 0.31 4.84 -21.47
CA ASN A 14 0.14 3.74 -22.43
C ASN A 14 -1.35 3.43 -22.53
N THR A 15 -2.03 4.12 -23.46
CA THR A 15 -3.24 3.82 -24.28
C THR A 15 -4.42 2.95 -23.78
N ASP A 16 -4.29 2.18 -22.71
CA ASP A 16 -5.35 1.37 -22.13
C ASP A 16 -5.83 2.04 -20.85
N ASP A 17 -7.15 2.23 -20.74
CA ASP A 17 -7.85 2.91 -19.65
C ASP A 17 -7.67 2.23 -18.27
N ASP A 18 -6.87 1.17 -18.17
CA ASP A 18 -6.79 0.26 -17.02
C ASP A 18 -5.68 0.60 -16.00
N GLY A 19 -5.09 1.79 -16.08
CA GLY A 19 -4.06 2.27 -15.14
C GLY A 19 -2.64 1.79 -15.47
N ILE A 20 -1.78 1.60 -14.45
CA ILE A 20 -0.35 1.30 -14.65
C ILE A 20 -0.13 -0.05 -15.34
N ASP A 21 0.71 -0.06 -16.37
CA ASP A 21 1.14 -1.25 -17.09
C ASP A 21 2.35 -1.92 -16.40
N PRO A 22 2.22 -3.17 -15.91
CA PRO A 22 3.32 -3.91 -15.30
C PRO A 22 4.51 -4.16 -16.23
N ASP A 23 4.32 -4.28 -17.54
CA ASP A 23 5.39 -4.56 -18.49
C ASP A 23 6.28 -3.33 -18.70
N VAL A 24 5.64 -2.15 -18.82
CA VAL A 24 6.35 -0.86 -18.81
C VAL A 24 7.09 -0.67 -17.50
N PHE A 25 6.46 -0.99 -16.38
CA PHE A 25 7.08 -0.91 -15.07
C PHE A 25 8.31 -1.82 -14.97
N GLU A 26 8.23 -3.07 -15.44
CA GLU A 26 9.35 -4.01 -15.47
C GLU A 26 10.51 -3.47 -16.34
N ARG A 27 10.22 -2.92 -17.53
CA ARG A 27 11.23 -2.30 -18.39
C ARG A 27 11.94 -1.15 -17.69
N LEU A 28 11.22 -0.27 -17.02
CA LEU A 28 11.80 0.86 -16.27
C LEU A 28 12.69 0.41 -15.11
N LEU A 29 12.32 -0.68 -14.43
CA LEU A 29 13.14 -1.29 -13.38
C LEU A 29 14.45 -1.87 -13.93
N GLN A 30 14.47 -2.33 -15.17
CA GLN A 30 15.68 -2.83 -15.85
C GLN A 30 16.57 -1.69 -16.34
N GLU A 31 15.98 -0.67 -16.98
CA GLU A 31 16.71 0.47 -17.56
C GLU A 31 17.34 1.37 -16.50
N THR A 32 16.67 1.50 -15.35
CA THR A 32 17.19 2.26 -14.22
C THR A 32 17.71 1.24 -13.20
N PRO A 33 19.01 0.94 -13.12
CA PRO A 33 19.53 0.05 -12.08
C PRO A 33 19.45 0.72 -10.70
N ALA A 34 19.10 -0.06 -9.67
CA ALA A 34 19.08 0.42 -8.29
C ALA A 34 20.48 0.38 -7.66
N PRO A 35 20.78 1.23 -6.67
CA PRO A 35 22.00 1.11 -5.88
C PRO A 35 22.12 -0.30 -5.29
N THR A 36 23.29 -0.92 -5.45
CA THR A 36 23.58 -2.26 -4.89
C THR A 36 23.55 -2.24 -3.37
N GLU A 37 24.06 -1.15 -2.78
CA GLU A 37 24.07 -0.89 -1.34
C GLU A 37 23.16 0.30 -1.04
N THR A 38 22.25 0.10 -0.08
CA THR A 38 21.31 1.14 0.35
C THR A 38 21.18 1.08 1.87
N LYS A 39 21.17 2.25 2.51
CA LYS A 39 20.84 2.37 3.94
C LYS A 39 19.35 2.15 4.24
N TYR A 40 18.53 2.08 3.20
CA TYR A 40 17.08 1.95 3.30
C TYR A 40 16.65 0.49 3.13
N PRO A 41 15.53 0.07 3.75
CA PRO A 41 15.09 -1.32 3.75
C PRO A 41 14.59 -1.84 2.40
N PHE A 42 14.30 -0.93 1.47
CA PHE A 42 13.91 -1.23 0.09
C PHE A 42 14.79 -0.43 -0.86
N ARG A 43 15.01 -0.95 -2.06
CA ARG A 43 15.80 -0.27 -3.09
C ARG A 43 15.02 0.84 -3.79
N ARG A 44 13.70 0.67 -3.91
CA ARG A 44 12.79 1.61 -4.59
C ARG A 44 11.43 1.66 -3.91
N MET A 45 10.62 2.62 -4.32
CA MET A 45 9.23 2.76 -3.92
C MET A 45 8.39 3.15 -5.13
N LEU A 46 7.24 2.48 -5.30
CA LEU A 46 6.21 2.83 -6.26
C LEU A 46 4.97 3.31 -5.50
N PHE A 47 4.43 4.46 -5.90
CA PHE A 47 3.15 4.95 -5.42
C PHE A 47 2.08 4.60 -6.45
N VAL A 48 0.98 4.00 -6.02
CA VAL A 48 -0.07 3.54 -6.94
C VAL A 48 -1.45 3.68 -6.32
N MET A 49 -2.45 4.06 -7.11
CA MET A 49 -3.86 3.90 -6.74
C MET A 49 -4.40 2.71 -7.53
N THR A 50 -4.89 1.68 -6.85
CA THR A 50 -5.39 0.47 -7.53
C THR A 50 -6.88 0.51 -7.85
N VAL A 51 -7.63 1.32 -7.11
CA VAL A 51 -9.10 1.39 -7.19
C VAL A 51 -9.52 2.85 -7.31
N HIS A 52 -10.29 3.17 -8.35
CA HIS A 52 -10.74 4.52 -8.71
C HIS A 52 -9.59 5.55 -8.77
N HIS A 53 -8.59 5.28 -9.60
CA HIS A 53 -7.41 6.13 -9.74
C HIS A 53 -7.78 7.58 -10.05
N ASN A 54 -7.25 8.56 -9.32
CA ASN A 54 -7.49 9.98 -9.62
C ASN A 54 -6.39 10.52 -10.56
N PRO A 55 -6.70 11.06 -11.76
CA PRO A 55 -8.00 11.51 -12.28
C PRO A 55 -8.75 10.52 -13.20
N MET A 56 -8.14 9.39 -13.55
CA MET A 56 -8.61 8.46 -14.59
C MET A 56 -9.92 7.72 -14.26
N GLY A 57 -10.27 7.57 -12.98
CA GLY A 57 -11.38 6.73 -12.51
C GLY A 57 -11.14 5.22 -12.60
N SER A 58 -10.01 4.80 -13.16
CA SER A 58 -9.75 3.39 -13.49
C SER A 58 -9.46 2.50 -12.29
N CYS A 59 -9.71 1.20 -12.46
CA CYS A 59 -9.42 0.16 -11.48
C CYS A 59 -8.49 -0.87 -12.10
N LEU A 60 -7.40 -1.21 -11.41
CA LEU A 60 -6.45 -2.20 -11.89
C LEU A 60 -7.07 -3.61 -11.86
N PRO A 61 -7.00 -4.36 -12.97
CA PRO A 61 -7.38 -5.76 -12.98
C PRO A 61 -6.54 -6.60 -12.00
N PRO A 62 -7.12 -7.69 -11.42
CA PRO A 62 -6.41 -8.58 -10.49
C PRO A 62 -5.08 -9.13 -11.03
N GLU A 63 -5.01 -9.42 -12.34
CA GLU A 63 -3.79 -9.93 -12.98
C GLU A 63 -2.65 -8.91 -12.94
N LYS A 64 -2.96 -7.62 -13.17
CA LYS A 64 -1.97 -6.53 -13.07
C LYS A 64 -1.51 -6.38 -11.62
N CYS A 65 -2.42 -6.46 -10.64
CA CYS A 65 -2.07 -6.41 -9.22
C CYS A 65 -1.09 -7.53 -8.81
N ARG A 66 -1.36 -8.78 -9.21
CA ARG A 66 -0.45 -9.92 -8.95
C ARG A 66 0.93 -9.71 -9.60
N ARG A 67 0.94 -9.21 -10.83
CA ARG A 67 2.19 -8.93 -11.56
C ARG A 67 3.00 -7.83 -10.86
N LEU A 68 2.36 -6.75 -10.40
CA LEU A 68 3.04 -5.69 -9.64
C LEU A 68 3.68 -6.21 -8.35
N VAL A 69 2.97 -7.05 -7.58
CA VAL A 69 3.52 -7.68 -6.37
C VAL A 69 4.72 -8.56 -6.72
N SER A 70 4.62 -9.36 -7.78
CA SER A 70 5.73 -10.22 -8.24
C SER A 70 6.97 -9.40 -8.61
N LEU A 71 6.80 -8.29 -9.33
CA LEU A 71 7.88 -7.38 -9.70
C LEU A 71 8.46 -6.68 -8.47
N ALA A 72 7.62 -6.29 -7.52
CA ALA A 72 8.06 -5.68 -6.27
C ALA A 72 8.97 -6.61 -5.46
N ARG A 73 8.65 -7.91 -5.39
CA ARG A 73 9.50 -8.91 -4.75
C ARG A 73 10.82 -9.13 -5.50
N LYS A 74 10.76 -9.25 -6.84
CA LYS A 74 11.93 -9.48 -7.71
C LYS A 74 12.95 -8.33 -7.66
N TYR A 75 12.47 -7.09 -7.69
CA TYR A 75 13.32 -5.90 -7.79
C TYR A 75 13.49 -5.14 -6.45
N ASP A 76 12.95 -5.67 -5.36
CA ASP A 76 12.96 -5.09 -4.01
C ASP A 76 12.37 -3.65 -3.98
N VAL A 77 11.13 -3.54 -4.47
CA VAL A 77 10.36 -2.30 -4.55
C VAL A 77 9.27 -2.30 -3.50
N LEU A 78 9.15 -1.21 -2.73
CA LEU A 78 8.02 -0.97 -1.84
C LEU A 78 6.80 -0.45 -2.64
N LEU A 79 5.70 -1.19 -2.63
CA LEU A 79 4.42 -0.76 -3.20
C LEU A 79 3.63 0.02 -2.14
N PHE A 80 3.45 1.31 -2.36
CA PHE A 80 2.60 2.16 -1.55
C PHE A 80 1.28 2.39 -2.27
N ALA A 81 0.28 1.60 -1.89
CA ALA A 81 -1.07 1.69 -2.42
C ALA A 81 -1.87 2.76 -1.66
N GLU A 82 -2.43 3.72 -2.37
CA GLU A 82 -3.42 4.64 -1.85
C GLU A 82 -4.82 4.05 -2.06
N ASP A 83 -5.42 3.55 -0.98
CA ASP A 83 -6.73 2.87 -0.98
C ASP A 83 -7.83 3.78 -0.42
N VAL A 84 -7.82 5.05 -0.85
CA VAL A 84 -8.74 6.09 -0.37
C VAL A 84 -10.17 5.88 -0.87
N TYR A 85 -10.33 5.32 -2.06
CA TYR A 85 -11.63 5.10 -2.70
C TYR A 85 -12.09 3.63 -2.72
N ASN A 86 -11.33 2.72 -2.11
CA ASN A 86 -11.65 1.28 -2.13
C ASN A 86 -13.03 0.98 -1.53
N LEU A 87 -13.34 1.61 -0.38
CA LEU A 87 -14.64 1.48 0.30
C LEU A 87 -15.79 2.25 -0.38
N LEU A 88 -15.51 3.04 -1.42
CA LEU A 88 -16.53 3.73 -2.22
C LEU A 88 -16.88 2.96 -3.50
N THR A 89 -16.48 1.69 -3.59
CA THR A 89 -16.81 0.83 -4.74
C THR A 89 -18.21 0.27 -4.59
N TYR A 90 -19.06 0.50 -5.58
CA TYR A 90 -20.41 -0.03 -5.63
C TYR A 90 -20.41 -1.30 -6.48
N THR A 91 -20.52 -2.47 -5.84
CA THR A 91 -20.69 -3.77 -6.49
C THR A 91 -22.08 -4.33 -6.19
N GLU A 92 -22.56 -5.26 -7.02
CA GLU A 92 -23.88 -5.90 -6.80
C GLU A 92 -23.94 -6.71 -5.50
N ASP A 93 -22.82 -7.30 -5.09
CA ASP A 93 -22.66 -8.08 -3.87
C ASP A 93 -22.26 -7.24 -2.64
N GLY A 94 -22.01 -5.93 -2.82
CA GLY A 94 -21.59 -5.01 -1.77
C GLY A 94 -20.16 -5.24 -1.24
N VAL A 95 -19.38 -6.10 -1.89
CA VAL A 95 -18.00 -6.41 -1.50
C VAL A 95 -17.01 -5.56 -2.31
N PRO A 96 -16.17 -4.72 -1.67
CA PRO A 96 -15.18 -3.94 -2.38
C PRO A 96 -14.11 -4.86 -3.02
N PRO A 97 -13.51 -4.44 -4.14
CA PRO A 97 -12.47 -5.22 -4.79
C PRO A 97 -11.26 -5.41 -3.87
N PRO A 98 -10.54 -6.54 -3.98
CA PRO A 98 -9.36 -6.79 -3.16
C PRO A 98 -8.30 -5.70 -3.36
N ARG A 99 -7.80 -5.15 -2.26
CA ARG A 99 -6.70 -4.17 -2.25
C ARG A 99 -5.37 -4.83 -2.62
N LEU A 100 -4.37 -4.03 -3.00
CA LEU A 100 -3.05 -4.53 -3.41
C LEU A 100 -2.38 -5.44 -2.35
N LEU A 101 -2.59 -5.13 -1.07
CA LEU A 101 -2.11 -5.93 0.07
C LEU A 101 -2.61 -7.39 0.02
N ALA A 102 -3.84 -7.63 -0.46
CA ALA A 102 -4.42 -8.97 -0.52
C ALA A 102 -3.70 -9.88 -1.52
N TYR A 103 -2.99 -9.29 -2.50
CA TYR A 103 -2.21 -10.04 -3.49
C TYR A 103 -0.78 -10.34 -3.00
N ASP A 104 -0.29 -9.70 -1.93
CA ASP A 104 1.00 -10.01 -1.30
C ASP A 104 0.82 -11.10 -0.25
N ASN A 105 0.57 -12.32 -0.73
CA ASN A 105 0.24 -13.47 0.12
C ASN A 105 1.39 -13.83 1.06
N LYS A 106 1.08 -13.94 2.36
CA LYS A 106 2.01 -14.30 3.45
C LYS A 106 2.43 -15.77 3.42
N GLU A 107 1.64 -16.62 2.78
CA GLU A 107 1.88 -18.07 2.71
C GLU A 107 2.92 -18.45 1.64
N GLU A 108 3.22 -17.53 0.73
CA GLU A 108 4.21 -17.77 -0.32
C GLU A 108 5.63 -17.73 0.24
N PRO A 109 6.52 -18.65 -0.19
CA PRO A 109 7.86 -18.81 0.40
C PRO A 109 8.78 -17.60 0.19
N ASP A 110 8.48 -16.76 -0.80
CA ASP A 110 9.18 -15.52 -1.13
C ASP A 110 8.54 -14.28 -0.47
N TYR A 111 7.59 -14.46 0.45
CA TYR A 111 6.96 -13.35 1.15
C TYR A 111 7.99 -12.55 1.97
N ARG A 112 8.10 -11.26 1.64
CA ARG A 112 8.99 -10.32 2.33
C ARG A 112 8.29 -9.03 2.75
N GLY A 113 6.98 -8.95 2.52
CA GLY A 113 6.13 -7.83 2.87
C GLY A 113 6.51 -6.54 2.14
N HIS A 114 6.10 -6.43 0.87
CA HIS A 114 6.45 -5.32 -0.01
C HIS A 114 5.28 -4.35 -0.24
N THR A 115 4.14 -4.56 0.41
CA THR A 115 2.93 -3.75 0.21
C THR A 115 2.56 -2.92 1.44
N ILE A 116 2.12 -1.69 1.19
CA ILE A 116 1.49 -0.78 2.15
C ILE A 116 0.14 -0.37 1.57
N SER A 117 -0.93 -0.53 2.33
CA SER A 117 -2.24 0.04 2.05
C SER A 117 -2.45 1.26 2.95
N ASN A 118 -2.61 2.43 2.33
CA ASN A 118 -2.87 3.69 3.02
C ASN A 118 -4.33 4.10 2.84
N CYS A 119 -5.05 4.17 3.95
CA CYS A 119 -6.48 4.44 3.97
C CYS A 119 -6.82 5.72 4.76
N THR A 120 -7.98 6.31 4.46
CA THR A 120 -8.42 7.55 5.12
C THR A 120 -9.91 7.54 5.42
N PHE A 121 -10.31 8.24 6.49
CA PHE A 121 -11.71 8.55 6.75
C PHE A 121 -12.19 9.81 6.00
N SER A 122 -11.28 10.54 5.35
CA SER A 122 -11.58 11.85 4.74
C SER A 122 -12.63 11.80 3.63
N LYS A 123 -12.73 10.67 2.92
CA LYS A 123 -13.64 10.47 1.78
C LYS A 123 -14.88 9.64 2.10
N ILE A 124 -14.92 9.07 3.30
CA ILE A 124 -15.99 8.15 3.73
C ILE A 124 -16.83 8.81 4.84
N PHE A 125 -16.21 9.64 5.68
CA PHE A 125 -16.89 10.30 6.80
C PHE A 125 -16.75 11.82 6.76
N SER A 126 -15.55 12.34 7.02
CA SER A 126 -15.31 13.80 6.97
C SER A 126 -13.83 14.14 6.82
N PRO A 127 -13.45 15.05 5.91
CA PRO A 127 -12.07 15.50 5.75
C PRO A 127 -11.51 16.18 7.00
N GLY A 128 -12.37 16.72 7.88
CA GLY A 128 -11.99 17.42 9.11
C GLY A 128 -11.45 16.51 10.22
N MET A 129 -11.69 15.19 10.17
CA MET A 129 -11.20 14.27 11.19
C MET A 129 -9.67 14.15 11.20
N ARG A 130 -9.02 14.34 10.05
CA ARG A 130 -7.57 14.12 9.87
C ARG A 130 -7.12 12.73 10.35
N LEU A 131 -8.00 11.73 10.21
CA LEU A 131 -7.75 10.34 10.60
C LEU A 131 -7.64 9.44 9.38
N GLY A 132 -6.76 8.45 9.50
CA GLY A 132 -6.50 7.40 8.54
C GLY A 132 -5.78 6.25 9.23
N TRP A 133 -5.54 5.18 8.48
CA TRP A 133 -4.82 4.02 8.98
C TRP A 133 -3.97 3.42 7.87
N ILE A 134 -2.99 2.61 8.27
CA ILE A 134 -2.08 1.92 7.37
C ILE A 134 -2.15 0.44 7.68
N GLU A 135 -2.37 -0.38 6.65
CA GLU A 135 -2.26 -1.83 6.72
C GLU A 135 -1.03 -2.28 5.94
N THR A 136 -0.16 -3.06 6.56
CA THR A 136 1.09 -3.51 5.96
C THR A 136 1.69 -4.70 6.71
N SER A 137 2.82 -5.22 6.24
CA SER A 137 3.53 -6.32 6.86
C SER A 137 4.14 -5.93 8.22
N PRO A 138 4.30 -6.87 9.17
CA PRO A 138 4.97 -6.60 10.45
C PRO A 138 6.38 -6.00 10.29
N ARG A 139 7.10 -6.39 9.23
CA ARG A 139 8.42 -5.84 8.87
C ARG A 139 8.36 -4.33 8.67
N ILE A 140 7.37 -3.84 7.94
CA ILE A 140 7.20 -2.41 7.66
C ILE A 140 6.66 -1.70 8.92
N ILE A 141 5.74 -2.32 9.68
CA ILE A 141 5.23 -1.74 10.94
C ILE A 141 6.38 -1.43 11.91
N GLN A 142 7.34 -2.33 12.05
CA GLN A 142 8.52 -2.11 12.90
C GLN A 142 9.34 -0.90 12.43
N MET A 143 9.51 -0.72 11.12
CA MET A 143 10.21 0.44 10.55
C MET A 143 9.45 1.74 10.76
N LEU A 144 8.12 1.71 10.66
CA LEU A 144 7.28 2.90 10.83
C LEU A 144 7.13 3.33 12.28
N ARG A 145 7.30 2.42 13.26
CA ARG A 145 7.15 2.71 14.69
C ARG A 145 8.03 3.88 15.12
N ASP A 146 9.28 3.91 14.67
CA ASP A 146 10.24 4.96 15.04
C ASP A 146 9.92 6.30 14.34
N CYS A 147 9.34 6.24 13.14
CA CYS A 147 8.95 7.42 12.37
C CYS A 147 7.64 8.06 12.86
N ILE A 148 6.64 7.26 13.26
CA ILE A 148 5.34 7.76 13.73
C ILE A 148 5.48 8.52 15.05
N VAL A 149 6.42 8.11 15.90
CA VAL A 149 6.71 8.81 17.17
C VAL A 149 7.41 10.16 16.95
N THR A 150 8.11 10.34 15.81
CA THR A 150 8.98 11.51 15.57
C THR A 150 8.42 12.53 14.57
N GLY A 151 7.59 12.11 13.62
CA GLY A 151 7.18 12.96 12.48
C GLY A 151 5.82 13.66 12.57
N GLY A 152 4.96 13.28 13.51
CA GLY A 152 3.62 13.88 13.63
C GLY A 152 2.90 13.32 14.84
N GLY A 153 2.80 14.14 15.89
CA GLY A 153 2.00 13.81 17.05
C GLY A 153 0.59 13.38 16.62
N HIS A 154 0.11 12.32 17.26
CA HIS A 154 -1.30 11.93 17.25
C HIS A 154 -2.19 13.19 17.23
N PRO A 155 -3.14 13.34 16.30
CA PRO A 155 -3.95 14.55 16.21
C PRO A 155 -4.84 14.82 17.44
N THR A 156 -4.85 13.93 18.44
CA THR A 156 -5.70 14.03 19.63
C THR A 156 -5.04 13.67 20.97
N CYS A 157 -3.72 13.43 21.08
CA CYS A 157 -3.14 12.97 22.36
C CYS A 157 -2.34 14.05 23.10
N PRO A 158 -2.89 14.68 24.16
CA PRO A 158 -2.09 15.39 25.15
C PRO A 158 -1.32 14.36 25.99
N ARG A 159 -0.14 13.96 25.51
CA ARG A 159 1.05 13.39 26.20
C ARG A 159 0.92 12.32 27.31
N HIS A 160 -0.26 11.84 27.73
CA HIS A 160 -0.41 10.85 28.80
C HIS A 160 -1.69 10.01 28.66
N VAL A 161 -1.88 9.29 27.55
CA VAL A 161 -2.72 8.07 27.56
C VAL A 161 -2.12 7.07 26.58
N LEU A 162 -1.59 5.97 27.11
CA LEU A 162 -1.32 4.75 26.35
C LEU A 162 -2.65 4.28 25.75
N CYS A 163 -2.84 4.46 24.45
CA CYS A 163 -3.91 3.81 23.70
C CYS A 163 -3.42 2.41 23.29
N PRO A 164 -3.97 1.31 23.83
CA PRO A 164 -3.55 -0.05 23.49
C PRO A 164 -4.06 -0.52 22.11
N GLY A 165 -4.67 0.37 21.32
CA GLY A 165 -5.48 0.03 20.15
C GLY A 165 -4.75 -0.04 18.82
N CYS A 166 -3.43 -0.16 18.78
CA CYS A 166 -2.75 -0.62 17.56
C CYS A 166 -3.07 -2.11 17.37
N LEU A 167 -4.26 -2.40 16.85
CA LEU A 167 -4.66 -3.71 16.33
C LEU A 167 -3.75 -4.03 15.12
N CYS A 168 -2.54 -4.49 15.42
CA CYS A 168 -1.86 -5.43 14.55
C CYS A 168 -2.67 -6.72 14.61
N THR A 169 -3.55 -6.95 13.64
CA THR A 169 -4.22 -8.24 13.46
C THR A 169 -3.20 -9.28 12.98
N ASP A 170 -2.39 -9.76 13.92
CA ASP A 170 -1.84 -11.11 13.88
C ASP A 170 -2.76 -12.00 14.72
N ARG A 171 -3.52 -12.88 14.03
CA ARG A 171 -4.20 -14.12 14.47
C ARG A 171 -5.53 -14.27 13.71
N GLY A 172 -5.85 -15.39 13.05
CA GLY A 172 -5.36 -16.73 13.31
C GLY A 172 -5.83 -17.27 14.67
N LEU A 173 -7.08 -16.98 15.08
CA LEU A 173 -7.76 -17.62 16.22
C LEU A 173 -9.28 -17.60 16.00
N LEU A 174 -9.77 -18.40 15.05
CA LEU A 174 -11.08 -19.00 15.18
C LEU A 174 -10.89 -20.24 16.05
N HIS A 175 -11.21 -20.18 17.35
CA HIS A 175 -11.64 -21.31 18.19
C HIS A 175 -11.95 -20.77 19.58
N GLY A 176 -13.23 -20.79 19.97
CA GLY A 176 -13.62 -20.49 21.35
C GLY A 176 -14.89 -19.65 21.53
N TRP A 177 -15.95 -19.90 20.76
CA TRP A 177 -17.30 -19.57 21.21
C TRP A 177 -17.84 -20.77 21.99
N ASN A 178 -17.86 -20.68 23.32
CA ASN A 178 -18.77 -21.41 24.22
C ASN A 178 -18.50 -21.01 25.68
N LYS A 179 -19.31 -20.08 26.20
CA LYS A 179 -20.21 -20.21 27.36
C LYS A 179 -20.78 -18.84 27.72
#